data_AF-A0A7W7B3W0-F1
#
_entry.id   AF-A0A7W7B3W0-F1
#
_cell.length_a   1.000
_cell.length_b   1.000
_cell.length_c   1.000
_cell.angle_alpha   90.00
_cell.angle_beta   90.00
_cell.angle_gamma   90.00
#
_symmetry.space_group_name_H-M   'P 1'
#
loop_
_entity.id
_entity.type
_entity.pdbx_description
1 polymer ?
#
loop_
_entity_poly.entity_id
_entity_poly.type
_entity_poly.pdbx_seq_one_letter_code
_entity_poly.pdbx_strand_id
1 'polypeptide(L)'
;MNVDDLNYAGVQGLIAPYSGKGRSESASFLNWFLENIYRLGDVDADDAICDEKNDKGIDGIYVDNTSQEIHFFQAKITQNDNRTLGDADLKAFSGALAQFEKGESIDLILNGNANEDLKRIINRERIRTLVDEGYKIKGVFVANLNQDQNCKEYLNHIGNIELFDKNKIVLEHIDFNSDEGVKGQFSFDVSYAGCLEVQGQGDVITFVFPAKSTELVQLSGIVDDSLFKQNVRLTLGNTAVNKSIAKSIADHNEHRNFPLYHNGITILCDSAKLETDGGNLTITDYVVVNGAQSISTFYKNAASLSDDLRVFVKVIALRDEELARKITINSNNQNSIKARDLRSNHGLMLRLKAEFEKEFPDIQFEIKRGEATEPGKTSLSNELAGRLLMAFDLGEPYSCHQIYKVFDDKYADIFGRPEVTAARIVFLRDLHHLLFDPRL
;
A
#
# COMPACT_ATOMS: atom_id res chain seq x y z
N MET A 1 16.51 7.78 -15.29
CA MET A 1 16.61 6.56 -16.08
C MET A 1 16.13 6.87 -17.49
N ASN A 2 16.83 6.36 -18.49
CA ASN A 2 16.47 6.44 -19.90
C ASN A 2 16.08 5.05 -20.43
N VAL A 3 15.40 5.01 -21.58
CA VAL A 3 15.00 3.74 -22.23
C VAL A 3 16.20 2.83 -22.53
N ASP A 4 17.35 3.42 -22.86
CA ASP A 4 18.58 2.68 -23.13
C ASP A 4 19.18 2.00 -21.89
N ASP A 5 18.87 2.47 -20.68
CA ASP A 5 19.27 1.82 -19.42
C ASP A 5 18.57 0.47 -19.24
N LEU A 6 17.47 0.23 -19.98
CA LEU A 6 16.75 -1.03 -20.02
C LEU A 6 17.16 -1.93 -21.21
N ASN A 7 18.21 -1.57 -21.95
CA ASN A 7 18.90 -2.54 -22.81
C ASN A 7 19.61 -3.59 -21.95
N TYR A 8 19.87 -4.79 -22.46
CA TYR A 8 20.39 -5.91 -21.66
C TYR A 8 21.64 -5.52 -20.85
N ALA A 9 22.60 -4.82 -21.46
CA ALA A 9 23.81 -4.36 -20.77
C ALA A 9 23.51 -3.37 -19.62
N GLY A 10 22.52 -2.49 -19.80
CA GLY A 10 22.06 -1.56 -18.76
C GLY A 10 21.34 -2.29 -17.63
N VAL A 11 20.44 -3.22 -17.96
CA VAL A 11 19.74 -4.08 -16.99
C VAL A 11 20.74 -4.86 -16.14
N GLN A 12 21.81 -5.41 -16.73
CA GLN A 12 22.87 -6.08 -15.96
C GLN A 12 23.50 -5.18 -14.91
N GLY A 13 23.71 -3.90 -15.22
CA GLY A 13 24.18 -2.90 -14.26
C GLY A 13 23.16 -2.65 -13.13
N LEU A 14 21.88 -2.55 -13.46
CA LEU A 14 20.79 -2.34 -12.49
C LEU A 14 20.62 -3.53 -11.54
N ILE A 15 20.74 -4.76 -12.04
CA ILE A 15 20.46 -5.97 -11.26
C ILE A 15 21.69 -6.51 -10.52
N ALA A 16 22.90 -6.02 -10.82
CA ALA A 16 24.15 -6.48 -10.18
C ALA A 16 24.12 -6.51 -8.64
N PRO A 17 23.51 -5.53 -7.93
CA PRO A 17 23.37 -5.58 -6.47
C PRO A 17 22.53 -6.77 -5.96
N TYR A 18 21.63 -7.29 -6.79
CA TYR A 18 20.68 -8.35 -6.45
C TYR A 18 21.17 -9.75 -6.83
N SER A 19 22.13 -9.84 -7.75
CA SER A 19 22.72 -11.09 -8.25
C SER A 19 23.47 -11.90 -7.17
N GLY A 20 23.89 -11.27 -6.08
CA GLY A 20 24.67 -11.91 -5.01
C GLY A 20 23.92 -13.03 -4.23
N LYS A 21 22.60 -13.17 -4.43
CA LYS A 21 21.75 -14.15 -3.74
C LYS A 21 21.59 -15.48 -4.49
N GLY A 22 22.30 -15.70 -5.61
CA GLY A 22 22.20 -16.94 -6.40
C GLY A 22 20.93 -17.05 -7.27
N ARG A 23 20.26 -15.91 -7.50
CA ARG A 23 19.01 -15.79 -8.25
C ARG A 23 19.23 -15.79 -9.76
N SER A 24 18.16 -16.11 -10.49
CA SER A 24 18.10 -15.90 -11.94
C SER A 24 18.22 -14.40 -12.27
N GLU A 25 18.56 -14.08 -13.52
CA GLU A 25 18.55 -12.68 -13.98
C GLU A 25 17.14 -12.08 -13.89
N SER A 26 16.10 -12.85 -14.27
CA SER A 26 14.70 -12.44 -14.21
C SER A 26 14.24 -12.16 -12.79
N ALA A 27 14.58 -13.02 -11.82
CA ALA A 27 14.32 -12.80 -10.40
C ALA A 27 15.02 -11.54 -9.88
N SER A 28 16.27 -11.31 -10.30
CA SER A 28 17.04 -10.13 -9.88
C SER A 28 16.45 -8.84 -10.47
N PHE A 29 15.95 -8.90 -11.71
CA PHE A 29 15.23 -7.79 -12.33
C PHE A 29 13.85 -7.55 -11.71
N LEU A 30 13.12 -8.62 -11.37
CA LEU A 30 11.88 -8.50 -10.61
C LEU A 30 12.14 -7.86 -9.24
N ASN A 31 13.22 -8.23 -8.55
CA ASN A 31 13.55 -7.62 -7.26
C ASN A 31 13.85 -6.12 -7.40
N TRP A 32 14.70 -5.77 -8.38
CA TRP A 32 14.96 -4.37 -8.70
C TRP A 32 13.65 -3.62 -9.01
N PHE A 33 12.75 -4.21 -9.81
CA PHE A 33 11.45 -3.64 -10.13
C PHE A 33 10.56 -3.48 -8.88
N LEU A 34 10.56 -4.47 -7.98
CA LEU A 34 9.78 -4.42 -6.75
C LEU A 34 10.25 -3.31 -5.81
N GLU A 35 11.56 -3.07 -5.70
CA GLU A 35 12.13 -1.98 -4.90
C GLU A 35 12.05 -0.61 -5.59
N ASN A 36 12.17 -0.55 -6.92
CA ASN A 36 12.32 0.71 -7.65
C ASN A 36 11.07 1.17 -8.40
N ILE A 37 10.07 0.32 -8.57
CA ILE A 37 8.78 0.71 -9.17
C ILE A 37 7.67 0.49 -8.15
N TYR A 38 7.59 -0.69 -7.53
CA TYR A 38 6.61 -0.98 -6.46
C TYR A 38 7.01 -0.44 -5.08
N ARG A 39 8.27 -0.04 -4.91
CA ARG A 39 8.83 0.59 -3.70
C ARG A 39 8.67 -0.23 -2.42
N LEU A 40 8.72 -1.54 -2.56
CA LEU A 40 8.78 -2.44 -1.41
C LEU A 40 10.12 -2.26 -0.67
N GLY A 41 10.12 -2.51 0.64
CA GLY A 41 11.37 -2.64 1.39
C GLY A 41 12.18 -3.81 0.84
N ASP A 42 13.50 -3.79 1.06
CA ASP A 42 14.41 -4.84 0.59
C ASP A 42 14.00 -6.25 1.03
N VAL A 43 13.51 -6.39 2.27
CA VAL A 43 12.98 -7.65 2.79
C VAL A 43 11.65 -8.00 2.12
N ASP A 44 10.71 -7.06 2.02
CA ASP A 44 9.38 -7.32 1.46
C ASP A 44 9.43 -7.66 -0.04
N ALA A 45 10.32 -6.98 -0.78
CA ALA A 45 10.59 -7.26 -2.20
C ALA A 45 11.15 -8.67 -2.38
N ASP A 46 12.10 -9.05 -1.51
CA ASP A 46 12.68 -10.38 -1.48
C ASP A 46 11.63 -11.46 -1.20
N ASP A 47 10.81 -11.21 -0.18
CA ASP A 47 9.77 -12.09 0.33
C ASP A 47 8.61 -12.30 -0.65
N ALA A 48 8.49 -11.44 -1.66
CA ALA A 48 7.46 -11.51 -2.70
C ALA A 48 7.88 -12.40 -3.88
N ILE A 49 9.16 -12.76 -4.03
CA ILE A 49 9.68 -13.49 -5.20
C ILE A 49 9.60 -15.00 -5.00
N CYS A 50 9.15 -15.70 -6.04
CA CYS A 50 9.13 -17.16 -6.14
C CYS A 50 9.58 -17.71 -7.51
N ASP A 51 10.30 -16.91 -8.32
CA ASP A 51 10.89 -17.29 -9.62
C ASP A 51 11.86 -18.47 -9.48
N GLU A 52 11.35 -19.65 -9.73
CA GLU A 52 12.05 -20.92 -9.63
C GLU A 52 11.34 -21.97 -10.51
N LYS A 53 12.00 -23.10 -10.77
CA LYS A 53 11.34 -24.17 -11.53
C LYS A 53 10.03 -24.63 -10.86
N ASN A 54 8.98 -24.79 -11.66
CA ASN A 54 7.62 -25.18 -11.25
C ASN A 54 6.84 -24.15 -10.42
N ASP A 55 7.16 -22.87 -10.57
CA ASP A 55 6.40 -21.71 -10.07
C ASP A 55 5.04 -21.46 -10.76
N LYS A 56 4.61 -22.36 -11.65
CA LYS A 56 3.35 -22.27 -12.41
C LYS A 56 3.25 -21.01 -13.28
N GLY A 57 4.37 -20.40 -13.65
CA GLY A 57 4.44 -19.19 -14.47
C GLY A 57 4.26 -17.89 -13.67
N ILE A 58 4.44 -17.94 -12.35
CA ILE A 58 4.35 -16.80 -11.43
C ILE A 58 5.70 -16.61 -10.74
N ASP A 59 6.34 -15.48 -11.01
CA ASP A 59 7.68 -15.17 -10.53
C ASP A 59 7.67 -14.43 -9.18
N GLY A 60 6.50 -13.90 -8.80
CA GLY A 60 6.27 -13.30 -7.48
C GLY A 60 4.81 -12.99 -7.18
N ILE A 61 4.49 -12.71 -5.91
CA ILE A 61 3.16 -12.33 -5.45
C ILE A 61 3.26 -11.21 -4.41
N TYR A 62 2.44 -10.18 -4.59
CA TYR A 62 2.26 -9.06 -3.65
C TYR A 62 0.77 -8.85 -3.37
N VAL A 63 0.41 -8.51 -2.12
CA VAL A 63 -0.98 -8.22 -1.75
C VAL A 63 -1.14 -6.75 -1.42
N ASP A 64 -1.84 -6.02 -2.28
CA ASP A 64 -2.29 -4.67 -1.97
C ASP A 64 -3.63 -4.71 -1.22
N ASN A 65 -3.52 -4.65 0.11
CA ASN A 65 -4.69 -4.59 0.98
C ASN A 65 -5.48 -3.28 0.87
N THR A 66 -4.88 -2.21 0.35
CA THR A 66 -5.54 -0.92 0.18
C THR A 66 -6.51 -0.96 -0.99
N SER A 67 -6.06 -1.54 -2.11
CA SER A 67 -6.86 -1.66 -3.33
C SER A 67 -7.69 -2.95 -3.38
N GLN A 68 -7.49 -3.87 -2.42
CA GLN A 68 -8.03 -5.23 -2.41
C GLN A 68 -7.64 -6.01 -3.67
N GLU A 69 -6.36 -5.95 -4.00
CA GLU A 69 -5.78 -6.60 -5.19
C GLU A 69 -4.66 -7.57 -4.79
N ILE A 70 -4.59 -8.70 -5.50
CA ILE A 70 -3.49 -9.65 -5.43
C ILE A 70 -2.73 -9.52 -6.75
N HIS A 71 -1.49 -9.04 -6.64
CA HIS A 71 -0.62 -8.79 -7.75
C HIS A 71 0.26 -10.03 -7.95
N PHE A 72 0.12 -10.67 -9.09
CA PHE A 72 0.97 -11.77 -9.52
C PHE A 72 1.94 -11.21 -10.54
N PHE A 73 3.23 -11.52 -10.40
CA PHE A 73 4.28 -11.00 -11.28
C PHE A 73 4.79 -12.07 -12.21
N GLN A 74 5.17 -11.65 -13.42
CA GLN A 74 6.03 -12.42 -14.30
C GLN A 74 7.06 -11.46 -14.90
N ALA A 75 8.35 -11.81 -14.82
CA ALA A 75 9.47 -11.00 -15.26
C ALA A 75 10.20 -11.68 -16.43
N LYS A 76 10.50 -10.90 -17.46
CA LYS A 76 11.17 -11.38 -18.67
C LYS A 76 12.32 -10.48 -19.08
N ILE A 77 13.49 -11.10 -19.21
CA ILE A 77 14.67 -10.46 -19.79
C ILE A 77 14.98 -11.08 -21.15
N THR A 78 15.38 -10.23 -22.10
CA THR A 78 16.04 -10.64 -23.33
C THR A 78 17.43 -10.04 -23.43
N GLN A 79 18.33 -10.79 -24.08
CA GLN A 79 19.67 -10.32 -24.46
C GLN A 79 19.68 -9.60 -25.81
N ASN A 80 18.59 -9.69 -26.58
CA ASN A 80 18.49 -9.06 -27.90
C ASN A 80 17.62 -7.80 -27.82
N ASP A 81 18.28 -6.64 -27.75
CA ASP A 81 17.61 -5.34 -27.59
C ASP A 81 16.68 -4.95 -28.75
N ASN A 82 16.86 -5.56 -29.93
CA ASN A 82 16.00 -5.33 -31.11
C ASN A 82 14.72 -6.17 -31.11
N ARG A 83 14.59 -7.12 -30.19
CA ARG A 83 13.39 -7.94 -30.08
C ARG A 83 12.25 -7.12 -29.48
N THR A 84 11.03 -7.41 -29.90
CA THR A 84 9.80 -6.88 -29.29
C THR A 84 9.04 -7.97 -28.53
N LEU A 85 8.23 -7.55 -27.56
CA LEU A 85 7.29 -8.41 -26.86
C LEU A 85 6.00 -8.54 -27.68
N GLY A 86 5.66 -9.77 -28.05
CA GLY A 86 4.38 -10.13 -28.67
C GLY A 86 3.36 -10.62 -27.64
N ASP A 87 2.27 -11.21 -28.10
CA ASP A 87 1.14 -11.66 -27.26
C ASP A 87 1.31 -13.07 -26.66
N ALA A 88 2.20 -13.91 -27.22
CA ALA A 88 2.36 -15.31 -26.79
C ALA A 88 2.73 -15.46 -25.30
N ASP A 89 3.65 -14.63 -24.82
CA ASP A 89 4.06 -14.64 -23.41
C ASP A 89 2.92 -14.15 -22.49
N LEU A 90 2.19 -13.11 -22.90
CA LEU A 90 1.04 -12.59 -22.15
C LEU A 90 -0.13 -13.58 -22.12
N LYS A 91 -0.32 -14.38 -23.19
CA LYS A 91 -1.28 -15.48 -23.24
C LYS A 91 -0.91 -16.60 -22.28
N ALA A 92 0.37 -16.97 -22.24
CA ALA A 92 0.87 -17.94 -21.26
C ALA A 92 0.66 -17.42 -19.83
N PHE A 93 0.98 -16.15 -19.58
CA PHE A 93 0.78 -15.52 -18.28
C PHE A 93 -0.70 -15.46 -17.88
N SER A 94 -1.58 -15.08 -18.80
CA SER A 94 -3.03 -15.09 -18.56
C SER A 94 -3.54 -16.49 -18.20
N GLY A 95 -2.99 -17.53 -18.83
CA GLY A 95 -3.27 -18.92 -18.46
C GLY A 95 -2.74 -19.27 -17.07
N ALA A 96 -1.59 -18.72 -16.67
CA ALA A 96 -1.06 -18.89 -15.33
C ALA A 96 -1.97 -18.27 -14.27
N LEU A 97 -2.41 -17.02 -14.48
CA LEU A 97 -3.32 -16.29 -13.59
C LEU A 97 -4.66 -16.99 -13.39
N ALA A 98 -5.19 -17.64 -14.43
CA ALA A 98 -6.45 -18.38 -14.35
C ALA A 98 -6.43 -19.50 -13.30
N GLN A 99 -5.23 -20.02 -12.95
CA GLN A 99 -5.09 -21.03 -11.89
C GLN A 99 -5.33 -20.48 -10.48
N PHE A 100 -5.36 -19.14 -10.32
CA PHE A 100 -5.53 -18.46 -9.03
C PHE A 100 -6.92 -17.83 -8.87
N GLU A 101 -7.79 -17.90 -9.89
CA GLU A 101 -9.13 -17.27 -9.87
C GLU A 101 -10.13 -17.90 -8.89
N LYS A 102 -9.85 -19.11 -8.39
CA LYS A 102 -10.74 -19.85 -7.49
C LYS A 102 -9.93 -20.51 -6.37
N GLY A 103 -10.48 -20.49 -5.15
CA GLY A 103 -9.87 -21.15 -3.99
C GLY A 103 -9.56 -22.64 -4.25
N GLU A 104 -10.45 -23.37 -4.91
CA GLU A 104 -10.24 -24.78 -5.28
C GLU A 104 -9.03 -24.98 -6.22
N SER A 105 -8.82 -24.05 -7.17
CA SER A 105 -7.67 -24.10 -8.07
C SER A 105 -6.37 -23.83 -7.33
N ILE A 106 -6.38 -22.92 -6.36
CA ILE A 106 -5.25 -22.66 -5.47
C ILE A 106 -4.95 -23.88 -4.59
N ASP A 107 -5.99 -24.58 -4.09
CA ASP A 107 -5.82 -25.82 -3.33
C ASP A 107 -5.11 -26.90 -4.16
N LEU A 108 -5.38 -26.99 -5.47
CA LEU A 108 -4.64 -27.90 -6.37
C LEU A 108 -3.16 -27.52 -6.53
N ILE A 109 -2.83 -26.22 -6.52
CA ILE A 109 -1.44 -25.75 -6.56
C ILE A 109 -0.72 -26.14 -5.27
N LEU A 110 -1.34 -25.88 -4.11
CA LEU A 110 -0.78 -26.17 -2.79
C LEU A 110 -0.54 -27.68 -2.59
N ASN A 111 -1.48 -28.51 -3.01
CA ASN A 111 -1.38 -29.97 -2.92
C ASN A 111 -0.52 -30.60 -4.04
N GLY A 112 -0.14 -29.82 -5.05
CA GLY A 112 0.58 -30.29 -6.22
C GLY A 112 2.10 -30.20 -6.09
N ASN A 113 2.75 -30.33 -7.25
CA ASN A 113 4.21 -30.23 -7.40
C ASN A 113 4.69 -28.78 -7.64
N ALA A 114 3.90 -27.79 -7.25
CA ALA A 114 4.32 -26.38 -7.34
C ALA A 114 5.55 -26.13 -6.45
N ASN A 115 6.35 -25.14 -6.83
CA ASN A 115 7.53 -24.74 -6.07
C ASN A 115 7.18 -24.36 -4.62
N GLU A 116 8.07 -24.66 -3.67
CA GLU A 116 7.84 -24.45 -2.24
C GLU A 116 7.86 -22.97 -1.83
N ASP A 117 8.62 -22.10 -2.51
CA ASP A 117 8.58 -20.65 -2.29
C ASP A 117 7.22 -20.08 -2.71
N LEU A 118 6.67 -20.50 -3.86
CA LEU A 118 5.33 -20.12 -4.28
C LEU A 118 4.28 -20.57 -3.24
N LYS A 119 4.32 -21.83 -2.81
CA LYS A 119 3.41 -22.34 -1.77
C LYS A 119 3.57 -21.57 -0.45
N ARG A 120 4.80 -21.23 -0.07
CA ARG A 120 5.09 -20.43 1.14
C ARG A 120 4.40 -19.09 1.06
N ILE A 121 4.52 -18.36 -0.05
CA ILE A 121 3.90 -17.03 -0.21
C ILE A 121 2.37 -17.16 -0.22
N ILE A 122 1.80 -18.14 -0.94
CA ILE A 122 0.35 -18.41 -0.97
C ILE A 122 -0.19 -18.58 0.46
N ASN A 123 0.49 -19.36 1.29
CA ASN A 123 0.09 -19.61 2.67
C ASN A 123 0.33 -18.40 3.59
N ARG A 124 1.49 -17.76 3.52
CA ARG A 124 1.86 -16.59 4.33
C ARG A 124 0.88 -15.44 4.13
N GLU A 125 0.60 -15.13 2.86
CA GLU A 125 -0.31 -14.04 2.48
C GLU A 125 -1.78 -14.45 2.47
N ARG A 126 -2.08 -15.73 2.73
CA ARG A 126 -3.44 -16.30 2.77
C ARG A 126 -4.20 -16.08 1.45
N ILE A 127 -3.51 -16.18 0.30
CA ILE A 127 -4.03 -15.88 -1.04
C ILE A 127 -5.35 -16.60 -1.33
N ARG A 128 -5.46 -17.89 -0.96
CA ARG A 128 -6.71 -18.67 -1.07
C ARG A 128 -7.89 -17.96 -0.40
N THR A 129 -7.68 -17.48 0.82
CA THR A 129 -8.71 -16.80 1.61
C THR A 129 -9.04 -15.45 0.99
N LEU A 130 -8.03 -14.70 0.54
CA LEU A 130 -8.23 -13.40 -0.09
C LEU A 130 -9.01 -13.50 -1.41
N VAL A 131 -8.78 -14.56 -2.20
CA VAL A 131 -9.56 -14.85 -3.42
C VAL A 131 -11.01 -15.19 -3.07
N ASP A 132 -11.25 -16.02 -2.05
CA ASP A 132 -12.61 -16.30 -1.54
C ASP A 132 -13.29 -15.03 -0.98
N GLU A 133 -12.50 -14.07 -0.49
CA GLU A 133 -12.95 -12.72 -0.09
C GLU A 133 -13.16 -11.76 -1.27
N GLY A 134 -12.95 -12.21 -2.50
CA GLY A 134 -13.18 -11.41 -3.69
C GLY A 134 -12.13 -10.33 -3.95
N TYR A 135 -10.91 -10.49 -3.41
CA TYR A 135 -9.78 -9.69 -3.89
C TYR A 135 -9.60 -9.88 -5.39
N LYS A 136 -9.35 -8.78 -6.10
CA LYS A 136 -9.16 -8.82 -7.54
C LYS A 136 -7.78 -9.35 -7.87
N ILE A 137 -7.70 -10.19 -8.88
CA ILE A 137 -6.44 -10.69 -9.39
C ILE A 137 -5.92 -9.71 -10.44
N LYS A 138 -4.67 -9.30 -10.27
CA LYS A 138 -3.96 -8.42 -11.18
C LYS A 138 -2.64 -9.07 -11.58
N GLY A 139 -2.48 -9.34 -12.86
CA GLY A 139 -1.20 -9.75 -13.43
C GLY A 139 -0.34 -8.54 -13.73
N VAL A 140 0.94 -8.61 -13.38
CA VAL A 140 1.94 -7.57 -13.63
C VAL A 140 3.07 -8.22 -14.41
N PHE A 141 3.12 -7.95 -15.71
CA PHE A 141 4.14 -8.49 -16.59
C PHE A 141 5.26 -7.45 -16.75
N VAL A 142 6.50 -7.80 -16.42
CA VAL A 142 7.64 -6.86 -16.43
C VAL A 142 8.63 -7.32 -17.48
N ALA A 143 9.04 -6.45 -18.41
CA ALA A 143 9.98 -6.81 -19.45
C ALA A 143 10.93 -5.70 -19.87
N ASN A 144 12.18 -6.06 -20.16
CA ASN A 144 13.16 -5.18 -20.80
C ASN A 144 12.96 -5.11 -22.33
N LEU A 145 11.71 -5.15 -22.79
CA LEU A 145 11.32 -5.19 -24.20
C LEU A 145 10.35 -4.06 -24.49
N ASN A 146 10.32 -3.58 -25.73
CA ASN A 146 9.20 -2.76 -26.22
C ASN A 146 8.07 -3.68 -26.71
N GLN A 147 6.82 -3.30 -26.48
CA GLN A 147 5.66 -4.03 -27.00
C GLN A 147 5.47 -3.82 -28.51
N ASP A 148 5.11 -4.88 -29.23
CA ASP A 148 4.66 -4.80 -30.62
C ASP A 148 3.14 -4.59 -30.74
N GLN A 149 2.64 -4.58 -31.97
CA GLN A 149 1.23 -4.38 -32.26
C GLN A 149 0.34 -5.51 -31.73
N ASN A 150 0.78 -6.77 -31.79
CA ASN A 150 0.00 -7.91 -31.30
C ASN A 150 -0.16 -7.84 -29.78
N CYS A 151 0.91 -7.44 -29.08
CA CYS A 151 0.90 -7.22 -27.64
C CYS A 151 -0.11 -6.13 -27.25
N LYS A 152 -0.08 -4.97 -27.93
CA LYS A 152 -1.04 -3.87 -27.70
C LYS A 152 -2.48 -4.31 -27.93
N GLU A 153 -2.75 -5.01 -29.03
CA GLU A 153 -4.08 -5.52 -29.34
C GLU A 153 -4.59 -6.49 -28.28
N TYR A 154 -3.73 -7.40 -27.81
CA TYR A 154 -4.08 -8.33 -26.74
C TYR A 154 -4.39 -7.62 -25.42
N LEU A 155 -3.55 -6.67 -24.99
CA LEU A 155 -3.76 -5.91 -23.76
C LEU A 155 -5.03 -5.05 -23.79
N ASN A 156 -5.43 -4.53 -24.96
CA ASN A 156 -6.70 -3.81 -25.11
C ASN A 156 -7.94 -4.70 -24.88
N HIS A 157 -7.80 -6.01 -25.01
CA HIS A 157 -8.88 -6.98 -24.79
C HIS A 157 -8.87 -7.61 -23.39
N ILE A 158 -7.76 -7.51 -22.65
CA ILE A 158 -7.60 -8.11 -21.33
C ILE A 158 -7.61 -7.03 -20.25
N GLY A 159 -8.49 -7.18 -19.25
CA GLY A 159 -8.64 -6.21 -18.18
C GLY A 159 -7.81 -6.47 -16.92
N ASN A 160 -7.16 -7.63 -16.80
CA ASN A 160 -6.49 -8.06 -15.57
C ASN A 160 -4.96 -8.15 -15.69
N ILE A 161 -4.35 -7.79 -16.82
CA ILE A 161 -2.89 -7.76 -16.98
C ILE A 161 -2.42 -6.34 -17.24
N GLU A 162 -1.42 -5.93 -16.49
CA GLU A 162 -0.70 -4.69 -16.66
C GLU A 162 0.74 -4.99 -17.13
N LEU A 163 1.11 -4.50 -18.31
CA LEU A 163 2.46 -4.63 -18.85
C LEU A 163 3.32 -3.42 -18.47
N PHE A 164 4.50 -3.70 -17.91
CA PHE A 164 5.61 -2.80 -17.70
C PHE A 164 6.70 -3.10 -18.75
N ASP A 165 6.56 -2.46 -19.91
CA ASP A 165 7.56 -2.45 -20.98
C ASP A 165 8.65 -1.39 -20.71
N LYS A 166 9.68 -1.28 -21.56
CA LYS A 166 10.77 -0.31 -21.33
C LYS A 166 10.25 1.12 -21.09
N ASN A 167 9.31 1.56 -21.93
CA ASN A 167 8.80 2.93 -21.86
C ASN A 167 8.02 3.17 -20.58
N LYS A 168 7.14 2.23 -20.20
CA LYS A 168 6.37 2.35 -18.97
C LYS A 168 7.25 2.28 -17.73
N ILE A 169 8.25 1.39 -17.71
CA ILE A 169 9.21 1.34 -16.60
C ILE A 169 9.93 2.67 -16.47
N VAL A 170 10.42 3.28 -17.56
CA VAL A 170 11.06 4.62 -17.50
C VAL A 170 10.10 5.70 -17.00
N LEU A 171 8.84 5.67 -17.46
CA LEU A 171 7.83 6.65 -17.05
C LEU A 171 7.46 6.53 -15.57
N GLU A 172 7.37 5.32 -15.03
CA GLU A 172 7.02 5.06 -13.62
C GLU A 172 8.25 5.01 -12.71
N HIS A 173 9.44 4.85 -13.28
CA HIS A 173 10.70 4.97 -12.58
C HIS A 173 10.95 6.44 -12.28
N ILE A 174 10.50 6.85 -11.09
CA ILE A 174 10.91 8.13 -10.51
C ILE A 174 12.42 8.05 -10.25
N ASP A 175 13.17 8.78 -11.08
CA ASP A 175 14.56 9.11 -10.85
C ASP A 175 14.58 10.18 -9.75
N PHE A 176 15.13 9.86 -8.58
CA PHE A 176 15.45 10.88 -7.58
C PHE A 176 16.62 11.78 -8.04
N ASN A 177 17.22 11.49 -9.21
CA ASN A 177 18.37 12.16 -9.80
C ASN A 177 18.01 13.31 -10.75
N SER A 178 16.73 13.57 -10.98
CA SER A 178 16.33 14.68 -11.85
C SER A 178 16.11 15.93 -11.01
N ASP A 179 16.42 17.07 -11.61
CA ASP A 179 16.19 18.45 -11.19
C ASP A 179 14.67 18.75 -11.03
N GLU A 180 13.91 17.84 -10.42
CA GLU A 180 12.46 17.73 -10.49
C GLU A 180 11.79 17.97 -9.14
N GLY A 181 10.72 18.74 -9.23
CA GLY A 181 10.03 19.41 -8.13
C GLY A 181 9.56 20.77 -8.65
N VAL A 182 8.95 21.58 -7.79
CA VAL A 182 8.67 22.96 -8.15
C VAL A 182 9.97 23.74 -8.10
N LYS A 183 10.42 24.27 -9.24
CA LYS A 183 11.51 25.26 -9.27
C LYS A 183 10.97 26.66 -9.00
N GLY A 184 11.31 27.21 -7.84
CA GLY A 184 10.77 28.49 -7.40
C GLY A 184 10.57 28.57 -5.89
N GLN A 185 9.89 29.64 -5.47
CA GLN A 185 9.68 29.95 -4.06
C GLN A 185 8.20 29.95 -3.68
N PHE A 186 7.93 29.56 -2.45
CA PHE A 186 6.62 29.72 -1.82
C PHE A 186 6.80 30.19 -0.38
N SER A 187 5.94 31.11 0.08
CA SER A 187 5.99 31.64 1.45
C SER A 187 4.71 31.28 2.18
N PHE A 188 4.85 30.52 3.26
CA PHE A 188 3.77 30.26 4.21
C PHE A 188 3.68 31.38 5.24
N ASP A 189 2.46 31.86 5.53
CA ASP A 189 2.20 32.66 6.71
C ASP A 189 2.18 31.72 7.91
N VAL A 190 3.10 31.92 8.86
CA VAL A 190 3.18 31.13 10.10
C VAL A 190 2.90 31.98 11.34
N SER A 191 2.57 33.27 11.15
CA SER A 191 2.35 34.23 12.24
C SER A 191 1.18 33.84 13.17
N TYR A 192 0.19 33.13 12.64
CA TYR A 192 -1.05 32.79 13.37
C TYR A 192 -0.94 31.57 14.29
N ALA A 193 0.10 30.75 14.15
CA ALA A 193 0.26 29.53 14.94
C ALA A 193 1.70 29.30 15.45
N GLY A 194 2.67 30.07 14.95
CA GLY A 194 4.08 29.84 15.21
C GLY A 194 4.64 28.68 14.38
N CYS A 195 5.96 28.62 14.33
CA CYS A 195 6.72 27.61 13.60
C CYS A 195 7.79 27.03 14.52
N LEU A 196 7.79 25.70 14.68
CA LEU A 196 8.83 25.01 15.44
C LEU A 196 10.01 24.72 14.50
N GLU A 197 11.16 25.26 14.83
CA GLU A 197 12.43 24.95 14.17
C GLU A 197 13.19 23.88 14.94
N VAL A 198 13.65 22.85 14.23
CA VAL A 198 14.43 21.73 14.76
C VAL A 198 15.67 21.53 13.90
N GLN A 199 16.85 21.68 14.51
CA GLN A 199 18.12 21.36 13.87
C GLN A 199 18.31 19.84 13.84
N GLY A 200 18.50 19.30 12.63
CA GLY A 200 18.85 17.90 12.40
C GLY A 200 20.37 17.65 12.49
N GLN A 201 20.78 16.46 12.09
CA GLN A 201 22.19 16.13 11.96
C GLN A 201 22.78 16.84 10.72
N GLY A 202 23.91 17.54 10.88
CA GLY A 202 24.52 18.32 9.81
C GLY A 202 23.75 19.60 9.49
N ASP A 203 23.64 19.93 8.19
CA ASP A 203 22.99 21.14 7.68
C ASP A 203 21.46 20.99 7.48
N VAL A 204 20.87 19.92 8.01
CA VAL A 204 19.44 19.66 7.87
C VAL A 204 18.65 20.50 8.86
N ILE A 205 17.70 21.29 8.36
CA ILE A 205 16.80 22.11 9.20
C ILE A 205 15.37 21.65 8.95
N THR A 206 14.61 21.42 10.01
CA THR A 206 13.20 21.02 9.94
C THR A 206 12.30 22.08 10.56
N PHE A 207 11.26 22.46 9.84
CA PHE A 207 10.20 23.35 10.32
C PHE A 207 8.88 22.60 10.43
N VAL A 208 8.18 22.76 11.55
CA VAL A 208 6.87 22.14 11.78
C VAL A 208 5.85 23.19 12.20
N PHE A 209 4.74 23.29 11.47
CA PHE A 209 3.68 24.28 11.72
C PHE A 209 2.33 23.78 11.16
N PRO A 210 1.19 24.24 11.72
CA PRO A 210 -0.12 23.92 11.16
C PRO A 210 -0.45 24.91 10.02
N ALA A 211 -0.30 24.50 8.77
CA ALA A 211 -0.62 25.33 7.60
C ALA A 211 -2.12 25.34 7.32
N LYS A 212 -2.65 26.46 6.80
CA LYS A 212 -4.01 26.50 6.27
C LYS A 212 -4.08 25.72 4.96
N SER A 213 -5.16 24.96 4.79
CA SER A 213 -5.44 24.30 3.50
C SER A 213 -5.59 25.28 2.34
N THR A 214 -6.05 26.51 2.60
CA THR A 214 -6.14 27.61 1.62
C THR A 214 -4.77 28.08 1.11
N GLU A 215 -3.70 27.90 1.89
CA GLU A 215 -2.31 28.16 1.45
C GLU A 215 -1.77 26.96 0.66
N LEU A 216 -2.06 25.74 1.11
CA LEU A 216 -1.57 24.50 0.48
C LEU A 216 -2.05 24.33 -0.97
N VAL A 217 -3.26 24.80 -1.31
CA VAL A 217 -3.77 24.76 -2.69
C VAL A 217 -3.13 25.78 -3.63
N GLN A 218 -2.33 26.72 -3.09
CA GLN A 218 -1.60 27.73 -3.86
C GLN A 218 -0.18 27.27 -4.22
N LEU A 219 0.27 26.12 -3.72
CA LEU A 219 1.55 25.53 -4.13
C LEU A 219 1.55 25.31 -5.64
N SER A 220 2.63 25.71 -6.29
CA SER A 220 2.83 25.43 -7.70
C SER A 220 2.98 23.93 -7.93
N GLY A 221 2.82 23.48 -9.17
CA GLY A 221 3.06 22.09 -9.53
C GLY A 221 1.96 21.09 -9.16
N ILE A 222 0.82 21.55 -8.64
CA ILE A 222 -0.34 20.68 -8.39
C ILE A 222 -1.01 20.25 -9.70
N VAL A 223 -1.06 21.13 -10.71
CA VAL A 223 -1.80 20.91 -11.97
C VAL A 223 -1.03 20.03 -12.95
N ASP A 224 0.29 20.18 -12.99
CA ASP A 224 1.20 19.43 -13.88
C ASP A 224 1.91 18.28 -13.15
N ASP A 225 1.46 17.96 -11.94
CA ASP A 225 1.98 16.97 -11.02
C ASP A 225 3.46 17.13 -10.62
N SER A 226 4.13 18.23 -11.01
CA SER A 226 5.54 18.48 -10.66
C SER A 226 5.77 18.59 -9.15
N LEU A 227 4.77 19.04 -8.38
CA LEU A 227 4.82 19.09 -6.92
C LEU A 227 4.96 17.71 -6.29
N PHE A 228 4.50 16.68 -7.00
CA PHE A 228 4.38 15.34 -6.49
C PHE A 228 5.18 14.31 -7.26
N LYS A 229 6.12 14.73 -8.11
CA LYS A 229 6.97 13.82 -8.89
C LYS A 229 7.75 12.82 -8.05
N GLN A 230 8.07 13.15 -6.79
CA GLN A 230 8.70 12.24 -5.84
C GLN A 230 7.69 11.46 -4.95
N ASN A 231 6.39 11.64 -5.19
CA ASN A 231 5.30 11.00 -4.44
C ASN A 231 4.69 9.84 -5.23
N VAL A 232 5.04 8.63 -4.83
CA VAL A 232 4.57 7.38 -5.48
C VAL A 232 3.09 7.06 -5.24
N ARG A 233 2.39 7.80 -4.35
CA ARG A 233 0.97 7.57 -4.06
C ARG A 233 0.00 8.34 -4.96
N LEU A 234 0.48 9.16 -5.91
CA LEU A 234 -0.42 9.89 -6.83
C LEU A 234 -1.22 8.99 -7.75
N THR A 235 -0.64 7.88 -8.17
CA THR A 235 -1.21 6.96 -9.17
C THR A 235 -2.42 6.18 -8.64
N LEU A 236 -2.66 6.22 -7.33
CA LEU A 236 -3.83 5.63 -6.69
C LEU A 236 -5.02 6.59 -6.85
N GLY A 237 -5.95 6.25 -7.74
CA GLY A 237 -7.15 7.03 -8.07
C GLY A 237 -8.09 7.34 -6.88
N ASN A 238 -9.40 7.07 -7.03
CA ASN A 238 -10.39 7.47 -6.01
C ASN A 238 -10.40 6.52 -4.79
N THR A 239 -9.38 6.61 -3.93
CA THR A 239 -9.20 5.76 -2.74
C THR A 239 -10.19 6.06 -1.61
N ALA A 240 -10.34 5.13 -0.67
CA ALA A 240 -11.15 5.35 0.55
C ALA A 240 -10.65 6.55 1.38
N VAL A 241 -9.33 6.81 1.35
CA VAL A 241 -8.69 7.97 1.98
C VAL A 241 -9.17 9.27 1.34
N ASN A 242 -9.16 9.36 0.00
CA ASN A 242 -9.66 10.53 -0.73
C ASN A 242 -11.13 10.82 -0.42
N LYS A 243 -11.96 9.77 -0.30
CA LYS A 243 -13.38 9.91 0.08
C LYS A 243 -13.56 10.41 1.51
N SER A 244 -12.77 9.90 2.46
CA SER A 244 -12.80 10.35 3.85
C SER A 244 -12.38 11.82 3.98
N ILE A 245 -11.27 12.20 3.33
CA ILE A 245 -10.80 13.59 3.30
C ILE A 245 -11.85 14.51 2.65
N ALA A 246 -12.43 14.12 1.52
CA ALA A 246 -13.48 14.90 0.86
C ALA A 246 -14.72 15.08 1.75
N LYS A 247 -15.09 14.06 2.54
CA LYS A 247 -16.19 14.14 3.51
C LYS A 247 -15.87 15.16 4.62
N SER A 248 -14.67 15.13 5.18
CA SER A 248 -14.22 16.10 6.20
C SER A 248 -14.16 17.53 5.66
N ILE A 249 -13.81 17.72 4.38
CA ILE A 249 -13.81 19.05 3.72
C ILE A 249 -15.23 19.55 3.46
N ALA A 250 -16.19 18.65 3.21
CA ALA A 250 -17.57 19.05 2.97
C ALA A 250 -18.27 19.55 4.27
N ASP A 251 -17.87 19.04 5.44
CA ASP A 251 -18.40 19.45 6.73
C ASP A 251 -17.54 20.53 7.41
N HIS A 252 -18.01 21.78 7.35
CA HIS A 252 -17.29 22.92 7.93
C HIS A 252 -17.08 22.81 9.45
N ASN A 253 -17.91 22.05 10.16
CA ASN A 253 -17.73 21.86 11.61
C ASN A 253 -16.49 21.00 11.92
N GLU A 254 -16.09 20.13 10.98
CA GLU A 254 -14.96 19.23 11.13
C GLU A 254 -13.62 19.88 10.76
N HIS A 255 -13.62 21.07 10.16
CA HIS A 255 -12.41 21.76 9.72
C HIS A 255 -11.39 21.96 10.85
N ARG A 256 -11.86 22.36 12.03
CA ARG A 256 -11.00 22.55 13.21
C ARG A 256 -10.45 21.25 13.78
N ASN A 257 -11.16 20.15 13.55
CA ASN A 257 -10.76 18.82 13.99
C ASN A 257 -9.88 18.12 12.96
N PHE A 258 -9.74 18.66 11.74
CA PHE A 258 -8.96 18.04 10.68
C PHE A 258 -7.52 17.67 11.08
N PRO A 259 -6.74 18.55 11.78
CA PRO A 259 -5.41 18.17 12.28
C PRO A 259 -5.39 16.99 13.26
N LEU A 260 -6.53 16.66 13.87
CA LEU A 260 -6.65 15.58 14.86
C LEU A 260 -6.83 14.21 14.20
N TYR A 261 -7.38 14.17 12.97
CA TYR A 261 -7.75 12.92 12.29
C TYR A 261 -6.79 12.54 11.16
N HIS A 262 -6.14 13.55 10.56
CA HIS A 262 -5.37 13.35 9.34
C HIS A 262 -3.87 13.51 9.60
N ASN A 263 -3.11 12.65 8.96
CA ASN A 263 -1.65 12.74 8.97
C ASN A 263 -1.19 14.04 8.30
N GLY A 264 -0.06 14.56 8.77
CA GLY A 264 0.53 15.78 8.23
C GLY A 264 1.07 15.63 6.81
N ILE A 265 1.52 16.75 6.25
CA ILE A 265 2.19 16.84 4.95
C ILE A 265 3.69 16.97 5.19
N THR A 266 4.50 16.24 4.41
CA THR A 266 5.95 16.42 4.42
C THR A 266 6.42 17.00 3.10
N ILE A 267 7.13 18.13 3.19
CA ILE A 267 7.72 18.85 2.07
C ILE A 267 9.23 18.78 2.23
N LEU A 268 9.93 18.37 1.17
CA LEU A 268 11.39 18.51 1.08
C LEU A 268 11.69 19.75 0.24
N CYS A 269 12.75 20.48 0.59
CA CYS A 269 13.20 21.64 -0.17
C CYS A 269 14.72 21.83 -0.08
N ASP A 270 15.29 22.55 -1.04
CA ASP A 270 16.72 22.88 -1.03
C ASP A 270 17.09 23.87 0.07
N SER A 271 16.18 24.80 0.37
CA SER A 271 16.35 25.75 1.46
C SER A 271 15.01 26.24 2.01
N ALA A 272 15.00 26.51 3.31
CA ALA A 272 13.89 27.12 4.02
C ALA A 272 14.42 28.25 4.92
N LYS A 273 13.76 29.41 4.87
CA LYS A 273 14.15 30.60 5.63
C LYS A 273 12.93 31.15 6.35
N LEU A 274 12.98 31.15 7.68
CA LEU A 274 12.01 31.85 8.52
C LEU A 274 12.43 33.33 8.62
N GLU A 275 11.50 34.23 8.31
CA GLU A 275 11.74 35.67 8.44
C GLU A 275 11.98 36.07 9.91
N THR A 276 12.73 37.16 10.13
CA THR A 276 13.19 37.56 11.48
C THR A 276 12.05 37.98 12.41
N ASP A 277 10.92 38.41 11.86
CA ASP A 277 9.68 38.69 12.60
C ASP A 277 8.88 37.42 12.94
N GLY A 278 9.33 36.25 12.47
CA GLY A 278 8.65 34.96 12.63
C GLY A 278 7.34 34.86 11.84
N GLY A 279 7.07 35.79 10.93
CA GLY A 279 5.79 35.89 10.25
C GLY A 279 5.66 34.94 9.06
N ASN A 280 6.73 34.78 8.28
CA ASN A 280 6.70 34.01 7.04
C ASN A 280 7.83 32.97 6.97
N LEU A 281 7.50 31.76 6.53
CA LEU A 281 8.47 30.73 6.17
C LEU A 281 8.54 30.60 4.64
N THR A 282 9.67 31.00 4.06
CA THR A 282 9.91 30.89 2.63
C THR A 282 10.70 29.63 2.30
N ILE A 283 10.16 28.79 1.42
CA ILE A 283 10.80 27.57 0.91
C ILE A 283 11.20 27.76 -0.54
N THR A 284 12.33 27.17 -0.94
CA THR A 284 12.84 27.22 -2.33
C THR A 284 13.08 25.81 -2.84
N ASP A 285 12.71 25.57 -4.09
CA ASP A 285 12.92 24.32 -4.83
C ASP A 285 12.41 23.10 -4.05
N TYR A 286 11.09 22.88 -4.13
CA TYR A 286 10.38 22.02 -3.19
C TYR A 286 9.55 20.91 -3.84
N VAL A 287 9.32 19.85 -3.07
CA VAL A 287 8.55 18.67 -3.48
C VAL A 287 7.81 18.06 -2.29
N VAL A 288 6.60 17.55 -2.52
CA VAL A 288 5.77 16.91 -1.50
C VAL A 288 6.02 15.40 -1.50
N VAL A 289 6.61 14.88 -0.44
CA VAL A 289 6.94 13.45 -0.31
C VAL A 289 5.92 12.66 0.52
N ASN A 290 5.00 13.34 1.22
CA ASN A 290 3.85 12.74 1.88
C ASN A 290 2.70 13.76 1.95
N GLY A 291 1.46 13.28 1.77
CA GLY A 291 0.25 14.11 1.83
C GLY A 291 -0.29 14.57 0.47
N ALA A 292 0.19 13.98 -0.63
CA ALA A 292 -0.28 14.33 -1.98
C ALA A 292 -1.80 14.15 -2.16
N GLN A 293 -2.36 13.03 -1.68
CA GLN A 293 -3.80 12.77 -1.68
C GLN A 293 -4.61 13.87 -0.97
N SER A 294 -4.11 14.39 0.16
CA SER A 294 -4.73 15.50 0.89
C SER A 294 -4.69 16.78 0.05
N ILE A 295 -3.52 17.17 -0.48
CA ILE A 295 -3.36 18.39 -1.29
C ILE A 295 -4.20 18.33 -2.56
N SER A 296 -4.19 17.21 -3.30
CA SER A 296 -5.02 17.03 -4.49
C SER A 296 -6.51 17.08 -4.16
N THR A 297 -6.94 16.55 -3.01
CA THR A 297 -8.34 16.60 -2.58
C THR A 297 -8.74 18.01 -2.14
N PHE A 298 -7.87 18.74 -1.44
CA PHE A 298 -8.07 20.16 -1.13
C PHE A 298 -8.22 20.98 -2.42
N TYR A 299 -7.32 20.77 -3.38
CA TYR A 299 -7.34 21.50 -4.65
C TYR A 299 -8.64 21.27 -5.43
N LYS A 300 -9.11 20.02 -5.52
CA LYS A 300 -10.39 19.67 -6.17
C LYS A 300 -11.61 20.25 -5.46
N ASN A 301 -11.53 20.47 -4.15
CA ASN A 301 -12.63 20.98 -3.32
C ASN A 301 -12.34 22.40 -2.79
N ALA A 302 -11.54 23.18 -3.51
CA ALA A 302 -11.05 24.49 -3.03
C ALA A 302 -12.19 25.45 -2.62
N ALA A 303 -13.36 25.34 -3.25
CA ALA A 303 -14.54 26.15 -2.94
C ALA A 303 -15.14 25.89 -1.54
N SER A 304 -14.85 24.74 -0.93
CA SER A 304 -15.36 24.36 0.40
C SER A 304 -14.31 24.53 1.49
N LEU A 305 -13.10 24.99 1.17
CA LEU A 305 -12.04 25.19 2.17
C LEU A 305 -12.28 26.45 3.00
N SER A 306 -11.76 26.44 4.22
CA SER A 306 -11.74 27.60 5.11
C SER A 306 -10.40 27.68 5.84
N ASP A 307 -10.07 28.86 6.35
CA ASP A 307 -8.86 29.10 7.16
C ASP A 307 -8.84 28.31 8.49
N ASP A 308 -9.98 27.77 8.91
CA ASP A 308 -10.08 26.88 10.07
C ASP A 308 -9.62 25.44 9.75
N LEU A 309 -9.59 25.04 8.47
CA LEU A 309 -9.10 23.73 8.05
C LEU A 309 -7.57 23.79 7.91
N ARG A 310 -6.90 23.26 8.93
CA ARG A 310 -5.43 23.25 9.02
C ARG A 310 -4.87 21.83 8.95
N VAL A 311 -3.61 21.71 8.55
CA VAL A 311 -2.86 20.45 8.50
C VAL A 311 -1.45 20.70 9.00
N PHE A 312 -0.91 19.78 9.81
CA PHE A 312 0.50 19.86 10.18
C PHE A 312 1.39 19.67 8.96
N VAL A 313 2.23 20.66 8.68
CA VAL A 313 3.23 20.62 7.63
C VAL A 313 4.59 20.50 8.28
N LYS A 314 5.39 19.56 7.78
CA LYS A 314 6.80 19.39 8.09
C LYS A 314 7.61 19.73 6.85
N VAL A 315 8.31 20.86 6.87
CA VAL A 315 9.27 21.27 5.84
C VAL A 315 10.65 20.81 6.27
N ILE A 316 11.38 20.10 5.41
CA ILE A 316 12.74 19.65 5.68
C ILE A 316 13.64 20.26 4.61
N ALA A 317 14.51 21.18 5.03
CA ALA A 317 15.56 21.74 4.20
C ALA A 317 16.80 20.86 4.28
N LEU A 318 17.21 20.29 3.14
CA LEU A 318 18.39 19.43 3.04
C LEU A 318 18.96 19.45 1.62
N ARG A 319 20.26 19.15 1.50
CA ARG A 319 20.96 18.97 0.22
C ARG A 319 21.51 17.56 0.02
N ASP A 320 21.29 16.68 0.99
CA ASP A 320 21.72 15.29 0.95
C ASP A 320 20.64 14.44 0.27
N GLU A 321 20.93 14.02 -0.96
CA GLU A 321 20.03 13.22 -1.81
C GLU A 321 19.75 11.82 -1.22
N GLU A 322 20.74 11.18 -0.63
CA GLU A 322 20.58 9.85 -0.01
C GLU A 322 19.67 9.94 1.21
N LEU A 323 19.80 11.01 1.99
CA LEU A 323 18.90 11.29 3.11
C LEU A 323 17.49 11.65 2.62
N ALA A 324 17.36 12.46 1.57
CA ALA A 324 16.06 12.78 0.96
C ALA A 324 15.33 11.50 0.52
N ARG A 325 16.02 10.59 -0.17
CA ARG A 325 15.50 9.29 -0.59
C ARG A 325 15.03 8.46 0.61
N LYS A 326 15.84 8.35 1.66
CA LYS A 326 15.45 7.63 2.89
C LYS A 326 14.23 8.24 3.57
N ILE A 327 14.14 9.57 3.61
CA ILE A 327 12.97 10.26 4.18
C ILE A 327 11.72 9.95 3.34
N THR A 328 11.81 10.05 2.02
CA THR A 328 10.69 9.76 1.11
C THR A 328 10.21 8.32 1.27
N ILE A 329 11.12 7.34 1.28
CA ILE A 329 10.78 5.92 1.47
C ILE A 329 10.10 5.71 2.83
N ASN A 330 10.70 6.19 3.92
CA ASN A 330 10.15 5.99 5.26
C ASN A 330 8.81 6.71 5.47
N SER A 331 8.64 7.89 4.89
CA SER A 331 7.39 8.66 4.96
C SER A 331 6.26 7.99 4.15
N ASN A 332 6.60 7.30 3.06
CA ASN A 332 5.64 6.54 2.25
C ASN A 332 5.36 5.14 2.81
N ASN A 333 6.28 4.54 3.57
CA ASN A 333 6.12 3.23 4.21
C ASN A 333 5.49 3.29 5.59
N GLN A 334 5.07 4.47 6.06
CA GLN A 334 4.12 4.58 7.17
C GLN A 334 2.77 4.04 6.69
N ASN A 335 2.59 2.74 6.88
CA ASN A 335 1.36 2.01 6.59
C ASN A 335 0.18 2.63 7.35
N SER A 336 -0.99 2.65 6.71
CA SER A 336 -2.24 2.89 7.41
C SER A 336 -2.41 1.84 8.50
N ILE A 337 -2.62 2.28 9.73
CA ILE A 337 -3.01 1.36 10.81
C ILE A 337 -4.35 0.76 10.38
N LYS A 338 -4.39 -0.57 10.23
CA LYS A 338 -5.62 -1.25 9.82
C LYS A 338 -6.70 -0.99 10.88
N ALA A 339 -7.96 -0.84 10.47
CA ALA A 339 -9.07 -0.61 11.40
C ALA A 339 -9.12 -1.67 12.52
N ARG A 340 -8.78 -2.92 12.19
CA ARG A 340 -8.60 -4.02 13.14
C ARG A 340 -7.57 -3.70 14.24
N ASP A 341 -6.40 -3.18 13.85
CA ASP A 341 -5.31 -2.86 14.77
C ASP A 341 -5.67 -1.65 15.65
N LEU A 342 -6.39 -0.66 15.12
CA LEU A 342 -6.95 0.46 15.90
C LEU A 342 -7.95 -0.02 16.97
N ARG A 343 -8.76 -1.03 16.65
CA ARG A 343 -9.76 -1.60 17.57
C ARG A 343 -9.19 -2.61 18.55
N SER A 344 -7.92 -3.00 18.41
CA SER A 344 -7.31 -4.05 19.23
C SER A 344 -7.31 -3.75 20.73
N ASN A 345 -7.18 -2.48 21.12
CA ASN A 345 -7.25 -2.06 22.53
C ASN A 345 -8.65 -1.57 22.97
N HIS A 346 -9.67 -1.71 22.12
CA HIS A 346 -11.02 -1.25 22.42
C HIS A 346 -11.65 -2.13 23.53
N GLY A 347 -12.43 -1.51 24.43
CA GLY A 347 -13.00 -2.18 25.60
C GLY A 347 -13.81 -3.44 25.28
N LEU A 348 -14.50 -3.47 24.12
CA LEU A 348 -15.21 -4.65 23.64
C LEU A 348 -14.27 -5.82 23.29
N MET A 349 -13.12 -5.56 22.65
CA MET A 349 -12.14 -6.60 22.35
C MET A 349 -11.47 -7.11 23.62
N LEU A 350 -11.13 -6.22 24.55
CA LEU A 350 -10.52 -6.59 25.83
C LEU A 350 -11.49 -7.41 26.69
N ARG A 351 -12.78 -7.04 26.72
CA ARG A 351 -13.83 -7.82 27.37
C ARG A 351 -13.90 -9.24 26.80
N LEU A 352 -14.02 -9.36 25.48
CA LEU A 352 -14.11 -10.67 24.83
C LEU A 352 -12.84 -11.50 25.08
N LYS A 353 -11.65 -10.90 24.99
CA LYS A 353 -10.40 -11.59 25.30
C LYS A 353 -10.40 -12.14 26.74
N ALA A 354 -10.81 -11.34 27.73
CA ALA A 354 -10.93 -11.79 29.11
C ALA A 354 -11.98 -12.91 29.30
N GLU A 355 -13.10 -12.85 28.58
CA GLU A 355 -14.10 -13.93 28.58
C GLU A 355 -13.52 -15.23 28.01
N PHE A 356 -12.77 -15.17 26.90
CA PHE A 356 -12.08 -16.33 26.32
C PHE A 356 -11.06 -16.92 27.28
N GLU A 357 -10.22 -16.09 27.90
CA GLU A 357 -9.23 -16.56 28.88
C GLU A 357 -9.87 -17.27 30.09
N LYS A 358 -11.07 -16.84 30.49
CA LYS A 358 -11.79 -17.40 31.63
C LYS A 358 -12.57 -18.67 31.29
N GLU A 359 -13.28 -18.67 30.17
CA GLU A 359 -14.27 -19.71 29.84
C GLU A 359 -13.75 -20.75 28.85
N PHE A 360 -12.74 -20.39 28.05
CA PHE A 360 -12.18 -21.22 26.97
C PHE A 360 -10.64 -21.18 27.00
N PRO A 361 -9.99 -21.70 28.05
CA PRO A 361 -8.54 -21.56 28.25
C PRO A 361 -7.70 -22.20 27.13
N ASP A 362 -8.26 -23.17 26.40
CA ASP A 362 -7.62 -23.82 25.25
C ASP A 362 -7.65 -22.98 23.97
N ILE A 363 -8.37 -21.85 23.97
CA ILE A 363 -8.54 -20.97 22.81
C ILE A 363 -7.98 -19.59 23.13
N GLN A 364 -7.01 -19.16 22.33
CA GLN A 364 -6.47 -17.81 22.41
C GLN A 364 -7.21 -16.89 21.46
N PHE A 365 -7.90 -15.89 22.00
CA PHE A 365 -8.57 -14.86 21.21
C PHE A 365 -7.57 -13.79 20.77
N GLU A 366 -7.18 -13.83 19.49
CA GLU A 366 -6.23 -12.88 18.92
C GLU A 366 -6.91 -11.58 18.53
N ILE A 367 -6.58 -10.52 19.27
CA ILE A 367 -7.11 -9.17 19.04
C ILE A 367 -6.12 -8.28 18.26
N LYS A 368 -4.84 -8.70 18.17
CA LYS A 368 -3.77 -8.03 17.40
C LYS A 368 -3.23 -8.95 16.30
N ARG A 369 -2.82 -8.36 15.18
CA ARG A 369 -2.16 -9.12 14.11
C ARG A 369 -0.77 -9.57 14.56
N GLY A 370 -0.44 -10.84 14.28
CA GLY A 370 0.87 -11.41 14.61
C GLY A 370 1.06 -11.71 16.10
N GLU A 371 -0.03 -11.72 16.88
CA GLU A 371 0.00 -12.19 18.26
C GLU A 371 0.38 -13.68 18.25
N ALA A 372 1.55 -14.02 18.79
CA ALA A 372 2.04 -15.39 18.81
C ALA A 372 1.07 -16.26 19.63
N THR A 373 0.58 -17.33 19.02
CA THR A 373 -0.26 -18.29 19.72
C THR A 373 0.57 -19.06 20.72
N GLU A 374 0.12 -19.13 21.97
CA GLU A 374 0.78 -19.89 23.02
C GLU A 374 0.81 -21.38 22.65
N PRO A 375 1.93 -22.09 22.91
CA PRO A 375 2.04 -23.51 22.62
C PRO A 375 0.91 -24.31 23.27
N GLY A 376 0.17 -25.07 22.46
CA GLY A 376 -0.95 -25.89 22.92
C GLY A 376 -2.32 -25.23 22.90
N LYS A 377 -2.42 -23.93 22.58
CA LYS A 377 -3.71 -23.24 22.38
C LYS A 377 -4.10 -23.16 20.91
N THR A 378 -5.40 -23.18 20.65
CA THR A 378 -5.97 -22.91 19.34
C THR A 378 -6.20 -21.41 19.17
N SER A 379 -5.67 -20.82 18.09
CA SER A 379 -5.92 -19.42 17.79
C SER A 379 -7.32 -19.19 17.22
N LEU A 380 -8.03 -18.18 17.74
CA LEU A 380 -9.24 -17.64 17.14
C LEU A 380 -9.09 -16.14 16.95
N SER A 381 -9.00 -15.69 15.70
CA SER A 381 -8.87 -14.26 15.40
C SER A 381 -10.19 -13.51 15.59
N ASN A 382 -10.11 -12.28 16.11
CA ASN A 382 -11.26 -11.37 16.18
C ASN A 382 -11.84 -11.03 14.80
N GLU A 383 -11.04 -11.17 13.74
CA GLU A 383 -11.48 -11.02 12.35
C GLU A 383 -12.46 -12.11 11.94
N LEU A 384 -12.10 -13.38 12.18
CA LEU A 384 -12.99 -14.50 11.96
C LEU A 384 -14.26 -14.36 12.80
N ALA A 385 -14.12 -14.01 14.09
CA ALA A 385 -15.27 -13.78 14.97
C ALA A 385 -16.22 -12.72 14.39
N GLY A 386 -15.69 -11.57 13.96
CA GLY A 386 -16.49 -10.49 13.41
C GLY A 386 -17.23 -10.87 12.13
N ARG A 387 -16.59 -11.66 11.25
CA ARG A 387 -17.24 -12.18 10.04
C ARG A 387 -18.35 -13.16 10.35
N LEU A 388 -18.13 -14.08 11.30
CA LEU A 388 -19.14 -15.05 11.72
C LEU A 388 -20.36 -14.35 12.33
N LEU A 389 -20.13 -13.37 13.19
CA LEU A 389 -21.19 -12.56 13.79
C LEU A 389 -21.94 -11.72 12.74
N MET A 390 -21.23 -11.10 11.79
CA MET A 390 -21.86 -10.35 10.69
C MET A 390 -22.70 -11.26 9.78
N ALA A 391 -22.17 -12.43 9.42
CA ALA A 391 -22.90 -13.38 8.58
C ALA A 391 -24.14 -13.91 9.29
N PHE A 392 -23.96 -14.41 10.52
CA PHE A 392 -24.98 -15.18 11.20
C PHE A 392 -25.97 -14.31 11.96
N ASP A 393 -25.48 -13.35 12.74
CA ASP A 393 -26.36 -12.56 13.61
C ASP A 393 -26.92 -11.33 12.91
N LEU A 394 -26.18 -10.71 11.99
CA LEU A 394 -26.68 -9.58 11.20
C LEU A 394 -27.34 -10.01 9.89
N GLY A 395 -27.18 -11.27 9.47
CA GLY A 395 -27.74 -11.77 8.22
C GLY A 395 -27.10 -11.15 6.98
N GLU A 396 -25.84 -10.70 7.09
CA GLU A 396 -25.13 -10.00 6.01
C GLU A 396 -23.90 -10.76 5.49
N PRO A 397 -24.03 -12.03 5.07
CA PRO A 397 -22.89 -12.82 4.59
C PRO A 397 -22.19 -12.18 3.38
N TYR A 398 -22.94 -11.44 2.55
CA TYR A 398 -22.40 -10.71 1.40
C TYR A 398 -21.44 -9.57 1.77
N SER A 399 -21.45 -9.09 3.01
CA SER A 399 -20.54 -8.03 3.47
C SER A 399 -19.32 -8.56 4.23
N CYS A 400 -19.26 -9.85 4.54
CA CYS A 400 -18.20 -10.42 5.40
C CYS A 400 -16.79 -10.34 4.81
N HIS A 401 -16.66 -10.19 3.50
CA HIS A 401 -15.37 -9.96 2.83
C HIS A 401 -14.81 -8.54 3.03
N GLN A 402 -15.64 -7.61 3.49
CA GLN A 402 -15.26 -6.21 3.65
C GLN A 402 -14.80 -5.97 5.08
N ILE A 403 -13.53 -6.29 5.39
CA ILE A 403 -12.99 -6.19 6.76
C ILE A 403 -13.12 -4.79 7.38
N TYR A 404 -13.05 -3.73 6.55
CA TYR A 404 -13.31 -2.38 7.04
C TYR A 404 -14.72 -2.24 7.62
N LYS A 405 -15.75 -2.93 7.09
CA LYS A 405 -17.09 -2.92 7.68
C LYS A 405 -17.13 -3.59 9.05
N VAL A 406 -16.34 -4.65 9.26
CA VAL A 406 -16.29 -5.36 10.54
C VAL A 406 -15.71 -4.50 11.65
N PHE A 407 -14.63 -3.75 11.35
CA PHE A 407 -13.85 -3.01 12.35
C PHE A 407 -14.04 -1.49 12.36
N ASP A 408 -14.70 -0.95 11.34
CA ASP A 408 -15.02 0.47 11.22
C ASP A 408 -16.54 0.67 11.22
N ASP A 409 -17.23 0.44 10.09
CA ASP A 409 -18.63 0.81 9.90
C ASP A 409 -19.61 0.16 10.88
N LYS A 410 -19.48 -1.17 11.08
CA LYS A 410 -20.46 -2.01 11.82
C LYS A 410 -19.89 -2.59 13.09
N TYR A 411 -18.75 -2.08 13.56
CA TYR A 411 -18.06 -2.64 14.72
C TYR A 411 -18.95 -2.69 15.97
N ALA A 412 -19.73 -1.64 16.23
CA ALA A 412 -20.67 -1.59 17.34
C ALA A 412 -21.86 -2.55 17.12
N ASP A 413 -22.41 -2.60 15.90
CA ASP A 413 -23.53 -3.48 15.56
C ASP A 413 -23.13 -4.95 15.65
N ILE A 414 -21.86 -5.29 15.41
CA ILE A 414 -21.35 -6.65 15.50
C ILE A 414 -21.01 -7.01 16.94
N PHE A 415 -20.12 -6.26 17.59
CA PHE A 415 -19.51 -6.65 18.87
C PHE A 415 -20.13 -5.97 20.10
N GLY A 416 -20.88 -4.90 19.92
CA GLY A 416 -21.47 -4.10 20.99
C GLY A 416 -22.77 -4.66 21.56
N ARG A 417 -23.29 -5.74 20.97
CA ARG A 417 -24.55 -6.35 21.38
C ARG A 417 -24.38 -7.24 22.63
N PRO A 418 -25.31 -7.19 23.61
CA PRO A 418 -25.20 -7.95 24.86
C PRO A 418 -25.08 -9.46 24.69
N GLU A 419 -25.71 -10.03 23.67
CA GLU A 419 -25.68 -11.45 23.34
C GLU A 419 -24.34 -11.93 22.79
N VAL A 420 -23.45 -11.01 22.41
CA VAL A 420 -22.13 -11.33 21.87
C VAL A 420 -21.15 -11.55 23.02
N THR A 421 -20.89 -12.83 23.26
CA THR A 421 -20.01 -13.37 24.30
C THR A 421 -18.97 -14.31 23.69
N ALA A 422 -17.93 -14.67 24.46
CA ALA A 422 -16.97 -15.69 24.03
C ALA A 422 -17.67 -17.00 23.64
N ALA A 423 -18.64 -17.46 24.45
CA ALA A 423 -19.41 -18.67 24.17
C ALA A 423 -20.20 -18.58 22.85
N ARG A 424 -20.79 -17.42 22.52
CA ARG A 424 -21.48 -17.20 21.25
C ARG A 424 -20.51 -17.30 20.06
N ILE A 425 -19.33 -16.69 20.18
CA ILE A 425 -18.31 -16.72 19.13
C ILE A 425 -17.78 -18.15 18.93
N VAL A 426 -17.54 -18.88 20.03
CA VAL A 426 -17.14 -20.29 19.99
C VAL A 426 -18.19 -21.13 19.28
N PHE A 427 -19.46 -20.98 19.66
CA PHE A 427 -20.57 -21.69 19.02
C PHE A 427 -20.62 -21.45 17.51
N LEU A 428 -20.48 -20.20 17.06
CA LEU A 428 -20.48 -19.88 15.63
C LEU A 428 -19.26 -20.44 14.91
N ARG A 429 -18.09 -20.44 15.55
CA ARG A 429 -16.86 -21.04 15.01
C ARG A 429 -16.99 -22.55 14.87
N ASP A 430 -17.53 -23.22 15.87
CA ASP A 430 -17.73 -24.68 15.86
C ASP A 430 -18.78 -25.07 14.81
N LEU A 431 -19.87 -24.30 14.70
CA LEU A 431 -20.87 -24.48 13.65
C LEU A 431 -20.26 -24.28 12.25
N HIS A 432 -19.43 -23.25 12.08
CA HIS A 432 -18.72 -23.02 10.82
C HIS A 432 -17.79 -24.19 10.47
N HIS A 433 -17.00 -24.70 11.42
CA HIS A 433 -16.17 -25.88 11.19
C HIS A 433 -17.01 -27.10 10.81
N LEU A 434 -18.13 -27.36 11.51
CA LEU A 434 -19.01 -28.48 11.21
C LEU A 434 -19.58 -28.43 9.77
N LEU A 435 -19.89 -27.23 9.29
CA LEU A 435 -20.48 -27.02 7.96
C LEU A 435 -19.45 -27.04 6.82
N PHE A 436 -18.21 -26.61 7.07
CA PHE A 436 -17.23 -26.32 6.01
C PHE A 436 -15.91 -27.10 6.11
N ASP A 437 -15.64 -27.82 7.21
CA ASP A 437 -14.49 -28.74 7.33
C ASP A 437 -14.88 -30.01 8.11
N PRO A 438 -15.54 -30.99 7.44
CA PRO A 438 -16.21 -32.12 8.10
C PRO A 438 -15.27 -33.24 8.55
N ARG A 439 -13.98 -32.98 8.81
CA ARG A 439 -13.05 -33.99 9.33
C ARG A 439 -13.14 -34.11 10.85
N LEU A 440 -14.28 -34.63 11.32
CA LEU A 440 -14.49 -35.28 12.61
C LEU A 440 -15.18 -36.63 12.42
#